data_AF-A0A1V5GNG8-F1
#
_entry.id   AF-A0A1V5GNG8-F1
#
_cell.length_a   1.000
_cell.length_b   1.000
_cell.length_c   1.000
_cell.angle_alpha   90.00
_cell.angle_beta   90.00
_cell.angle_gamma   90.00
#
_symmetry.space_group_name_H-M   'P 1'
#
loop_
_entity.id
_entity.type
_entity.pdbx_description
1 polymer ?
#
loop_
_entity_poly.entity_id
_entity_poly.type
_entity_poly.pdbx_seq_one_letter_code
_entity_poly.pdbx_strand_id
1 'polypeptide(L)' 'MANAADRMACIRENLLDAGISEETTEKCVKLLDNGDIPALDKLLEQHRRKLLEGVHRYTSQLDCLDYFTYTMKKNGGI' A
#
# COMPACT_ATOMS: atom_id res chain seq x y z
N MET A 1 11.82 28.40 -6.94
CA MET A 1 12.59 27.72 -5.87
C MET A 1 11.55 27.12 -4.94
N ALA A 2 11.47 25.79 -4.84
CA ALA A 2 10.51 25.17 -3.93
C ALA A 2 10.87 25.53 -2.49
N ASN A 3 9.98 26.26 -1.82
CA ASN A 3 10.13 26.59 -0.40
C ASN A 3 9.90 25.30 0.44
N ALA A 4 10.24 25.34 1.73
CA ALA A 4 10.11 24.16 2.60
C ALA A 4 8.67 23.61 2.68
N ALA A 5 7.66 24.47 2.55
CA ALA A 5 6.26 24.07 2.53
C ALA A 5 5.91 23.30 1.24
N ASP A 6 6.44 23.72 0.09
CA ASP A 6 6.23 23.01 -1.18
C ASP A 6 6.78 21.58 -1.11
N ARG A 7 7.93 21.37 -0.44
CA ARG A 7 8.51 20.03 -0.26
C ARG A 7 7.63 19.15 0.63
N MET A 8 7.10 19.71 1.71
CA MET A 8 6.24 18.97 2.63
C MET A 8 4.91 18.58 1.98
N ALA A 9 4.34 19.47 1.15
CA ALA A 9 3.16 19.17 0.35
C ALA A 9 3.42 17.98 -0.59
N CYS A 10 4.53 17.99 -1.34
CA CYS A 10 4.90 16.87 -2.20
C CYS A 10 5.07 15.55 -1.44
N ILE A 11 5.65 15.59 -0.23
CA ILE A 11 5.81 14.39 0.61
C ILE A 11 4.44 13.85 1.04
N ARG A 12 3.54 14.74 1.46
CA ARG A 12 2.16 14.35 1.82
C ARG A 12 1.44 13.70 0.65
N GLU A 13 1.51 14.29 -0.53
CA GLU A 13 0.91 13.75 -1.76
C GLU A 13 1.47 12.37 -2.10
N ASN A 14 2.81 12.20 -2.08
CA ASN A 14 3.44 10.90 -2.33
C ASN A 14 2.97 9.81 -1.36
N LEU A 15 2.75 10.15 -0.09
CA LEU A 15 2.25 9.19 0.90
C LEU A 15 0.79 8.79 0.59
N LEU A 16 -0.05 9.75 0.22
CA LEU A 16 -1.44 9.49 -0.18
C LEU A 16 -1.51 8.64 -1.46
N ASP A 17 -0.68 8.95 -2.45
CA ASP A 17 -0.58 8.18 -3.70
C ASP A 17 -0.06 6.75 -3.46
N ALA A 18 0.75 6.55 -2.43
CA ALA A 18 1.16 5.22 -1.96
C ALA A 18 0.02 4.46 -1.23
N GLY A 19 -1.18 5.02 -1.16
CA GLY A 19 -2.35 4.45 -0.51
C GLY A 19 -2.27 4.48 1.01
N ILE A 20 -1.42 5.33 1.59
CA ILE A 20 -1.38 5.55 3.04
C ILE A 20 -2.57 6.42 3.43
N SER A 21 -3.28 6.04 4.50
CA SER A 21 -4.44 6.81 4.97
C SER A 21 -4.03 8.19 5.44
N GLU A 22 -4.93 9.17 5.30
CA GLU A 22 -4.68 10.55 5.74
C GLU A 22 -4.22 10.63 7.21
N GLU A 23 -4.84 9.84 8.10
CA GLU A 23 -4.43 9.75 9.51
C GLU A 23 -2.96 9.30 9.67
N THR A 24 -2.53 8.32 8.87
CA THR A 24 -1.15 7.80 8.93
C THR A 24 -0.18 8.75 8.26
N THR A 25 -0.59 9.41 7.18
CA THR A 25 0.18 10.45 6.50
C THR A 25 0.55 11.59 7.44
N GLU A 26 -0.38 12.06 8.28
CA GLU A 26 -0.08 13.07 9.30
C GLU A 26 0.96 12.60 10.33
N LYS A 27 0.93 11.31 10.69
CA LYS A 27 1.95 10.73 11.60
C LYS A 27 3.31 10.70 10.91
N CYS A 28 3.36 10.30 9.64
CA CYS A 28 4.61 10.29 8.85
C CYS A 28 5.22 11.68 8.73
N VAL A 29 4.40 12.70 8.45
CA VAL A 29 4.85 14.11 8.37
C VAL A 29 5.42 14.58 9.71
N LYS A 30 4.75 14.30 10.83
CA LYS A 30 5.26 14.66 12.17
C LYS A 30 6.58 13.97 12.52
N LEU A 31 6.72 12.69 12.16
CA LEU A 31 7.98 11.96 12.39
C LEU A 31 9.12 12.55 11.57
N LEU A 32 8.83 12.95 10.33
CA LEU A 32 9.80 13.62 9.47
C LEU A 32 10.22 14.99 10.03
N ASP A 33 9.26 15.81 10.48
CA ASP A 33 9.53 17.11 11.12
C ASP A 33 10.37 16.97 12.39
N ASN A 34 10.12 15.91 13.17
CA ASN A 34 10.87 15.60 14.39
C ASN A 34 12.23 14.93 14.11
N GLY A 35 12.55 14.60 12.85
CA GLY A 35 13.77 13.90 12.47
C GLY A 35 13.85 12.42 12.87
N ASP A 36 12.72 11.81 13.26
CA ASP A 36 12.64 10.40 13.67
C ASP A 36 12.48 9.47 12.46
N ILE A 37 13.55 9.39 11.67
CA ILE A 37 13.62 8.55 10.47
C ILE A 37 13.42 7.05 10.77
N PRO A 38 13.97 6.46 11.87
CA PRO A 38 13.73 5.06 12.19
C PRO A 38 12.25 4.72 12.44
N ALA A 39 11.51 5.58 13.13
CA ALA A 39 10.08 5.37 13.34
C ALA A 39 9.28 5.53 12.03
N LEU A 40 9.67 6.49 11.19
CA LEU A 40 9.07 6.67 9.86
C LEU A 40 9.27 5.44 8.98
N ASP A 41 10.50 4.93 8.88
CA ASP A 41 10.84 3.74 8.10
C ASP A 41 10.05 2.51 8.54
N LYS A 42 9.92 2.31 9.86
CA LYS A 42 9.10 1.24 10.43
C LYS A 42 7.63 1.34 10.01
N LEU A 43 7.05 2.54 10.00
CA LEU A 43 5.66 2.73 9.53
C LEU A 43 5.50 2.41 8.04
N LEU A 44 6.45 2.83 7.22
CA LEU A 44 6.43 2.57 5.77
C LEU A 44 6.56 1.07 5.47
N GLU A 45 7.45 0.36 6.17
CA GLU A 45 7.59 -1.10 6.02
C GLU A 45 6.34 -1.87 6.49
N GLN A 46 5.66 -1.39 7.54
CA GLN A 46 4.38 -1.95 7.94
C GLN A 46 3.30 -1.76 6.87
N HIS A 47 3.25 -0.58 6.24
CA HIS A 47 2.30 -0.31 5.15
C HIS A 47 2.59 -1.17 3.92
N ARG A 48 3.87 -1.25 3.51
CA ARG A 48 4.32 -2.11 2.41
C ARG A 48 3.90 -3.56 2.62
N ARG A 49 4.02 -4.08 3.84
CA ARG A 49 3.59 -5.44 4.18
C ARG A 49 2.09 -5.65 4.00
N LYS A 50 1.26 -4.70 4.43
CA LYS A 50 -0.21 -4.77 4.22
C LYS A 50 -0.59 -4.79 2.74
N LEU A 51 0.10 -3.99 1.92
CA LEU A 51 -0.10 -4.01 0.48
C LEU A 51 0.23 -5.38 -0.11
N LEU A 52 1.37 -5.96 0.30
CA LEU A 52 1.80 -7.28 -0.15
C LEU A 52 0.83 -8.39 0.30
N GLU A 53 0.33 -8.34 1.53
CA GLU A 53 -0.71 -9.25 2.02
C GLU A 53 -1.99 -9.14 1.18
N GLY A 54 -2.39 -7.93 0.79
CA GLY A 54 -3.50 -7.68 -0.12
C GLY A 54 -3.29 -8.31 -1.50
N VAL A 55 -2.11 -8.11 -2.09
CA VAL A 55 -1.73 -8.74 -3.37
C VAL A 55 -1.83 -10.26 -3.26
N HIS A 56 -1.19 -10.87 -2.25
CA HIS A 56 -1.23 -12.31 -2.06
C HIS A 56 -2.65 -12.85 -1.90
N ARG A 57 -3.51 -12.15 -1.14
CA ARG A 57 -4.92 -12.51 -1.00
C ARG A 57 -5.64 -12.52 -2.35
N TYR A 58 -5.50 -11.46 -3.14
CA TYR A 58 -6.15 -11.39 -4.45
C TYR A 58 -5.59 -12.43 -5.43
N THR A 59 -4.29 -12.68 -5.41
CA THR A 59 -3.67 -13.76 -6.20
C THR A 59 -4.28 -15.11 -5.84
N SER A 60 -4.37 -15.47 -4.55
CA SER A 60 -4.99 -16.74 -4.15
C SER A 60 -6.46 -16.85 -4.56
N GLN A 61 -7.21 -15.75 -4.52
CA GLN A 61 -8.61 -15.72 -4.99
C GLN A 61 -8.70 -15.95 -6.51
N LEU A 62 -7.82 -15.33 -7.29
CA LEU A 62 -7.73 -15.53 -8.74
C LEU A 62 -7.35 -16.97 -9.08
N ASP A 63 -6.34 -17.54 -8.41
CA ASP A 63 -5.92 -18.93 -8.62
C ASP A 63 -7.09 -19.92 -8.41
N CYS A 64 -7.87 -19.72 -7.34
CA CYS A 64 -9.08 -20.52 -7.09
C CYS A 64 -10.13 -20.34 -8.18
N LEU A 65 -10.39 -19.10 -8.62
CA LEU A 65 -11.38 -18.80 -9.65
C LEU A 65 -10.97 -19.36 -11.02
N ASP A 66 -9.69 -19.26 -11.36
CA ASP A 66 -9.12 -19.79 -12.61
C ASP A 66 -9.21 -21.31 -12.64
N TYR A 67 -8.87 -21.97 -11.53
CA TYR A 67 -9.01 -23.42 -11.40
C TYR A 67 -10.48 -23.86 -11.54
N PHE A 68 -11.40 -23.16 -10.88
CA PHE A 68 -12.84 -23.44 -10.99
C PHE A 68 -13.31 -23.28 -12.44
N THR A 69 -12.94 -22.18 -13.09
CA THR A 69 -13.30 -21.90 -14.49
C THR A 69 -12.71 -22.92 -15.47
N TYR A 70 -11.46 -23.32 -15.26
CA TYR A 70 -10.82 -24.39 -16.04
C TYR A 70 -11.59 -25.70 -15.91
N THR A 71 -11.96 -26.07 -14.68
CA THR A 71 -12.67 -27.33 -14.38
C THR A 71 -14.05 -27.34 -15.04
N MET A 72 -14.80 -26.24 -14.95
CA MET A 72 -16.09 -26.10 -15.63
C MET A 72 -15.96 -26.28 -17.15
N LYS A 73 -14.98 -25.60 -17.76
CA LYS A 73 -14.75 -25.68 -19.22
C LYS A 73 -14.35 -27.08 -19.68
N LYS A 74 -13.52 -27.77 -18.88
CA LYS A 74 -13.00 -29.10 -19.22
C LYS A 74 -14.06 -30.19 -19.06
N ASN A 75 -14.92 -30.09 -18.06
CA ASN A 75 -15.91 -31.14 -17.74
C ASN A 75 -17.29 -30.87 -18.36
N GLY A 76 -17.47 -29.78 -19.12
CA GLY A 76 -18.74 -29.44 -19.76
C GLY A 76 -19.80 -28.85 -18.82
N GLY A 77 -19.41 -28.41 -17.62
CA GLY A 77 -20.30 -27.97 -16.55
C GLY A 77 -20.12 -28.80 -15.26
N ILE A 78 -20.95 -28.47 -14.24
CA ILE A 78 -21.30 -29.39 -13.14
C ILE A 78 -22.59 -30.09 -13.54
#